data_AF-A0A378ITI3-F1
#
_entry.id   AF-A0A378ITI3-F1
#
_cell.length_a   1.000
_cell.length_b   1.000
_cell.length_c   1.000
_cell.angle_alpha   90.00
_cell.angle_beta   90.00
_cell.angle_gamma   90.00
#
_symmetry.space_group_name_H-M   'P 1'
#
loop_
_entity.id
_entity.type
_entity.pdbx_description
1 polymer ?
#
loop_
_entity_poly.entity_id
_entity_poly.type
_entity_poly.pdbx_seq_one_letter_code
_entity_poly.pdbx_strand_id
1 'polypeptide(L)'
;MLPLFPKEDQPITIEQGRVGDCYLLAAIDCLYNSKDGKKRLTNMFTELSNGDIEVRIQYSKQSQYLKPEKVKLKYQYKNNIENDIITIPKDRLELIAKDQRGVKTNSLAVLILEHLSPYFFTVAREDSLLAHNHIIRYEGTDADFIAKLVGFEAGYLEDINQVIKLKTIAPHEPVYLTLDYGQQDRRGVYHSRHALRVDKVTPNPKTPGGYEFSLVNPWNTKIIETGNLEDIKKRRPKYACFYKNQACRYLVKNSGTSKSPEFTCQRDRLKAASVLFPARLL
;
A
#
# COMPACT_ATOMS: atom_id res chain seq x y z
N MET A 1 4.61 -10.32 -22.99
CA MET A 1 3.65 -10.09 -21.90
C MET A 1 4.24 -9.05 -20.96
N LEU A 2 3.42 -8.20 -20.35
CA LEU A 2 3.90 -7.27 -19.32
C LEU A 2 4.49 -8.09 -18.15
N PRO A 3 5.68 -7.78 -17.61
CA PRO A 3 6.24 -8.54 -16.49
C PRO A 3 5.42 -8.31 -15.20
N LEU A 4 5.43 -9.27 -14.27
CA LEU A 4 4.79 -9.13 -12.95
C LEU A 4 5.26 -7.84 -12.25
N PHE A 5 6.57 -7.63 -12.21
CA PHE A 5 7.19 -6.45 -11.66
C PHE A 5 8.25 -5.91 -12.62
N PRO A 6 8.59 -4.62 -12.54
CA PRO A 6 9.73 -4.05 -13.25
C PRO A 6 11.03 -4.80 -12.92
N LYS A 7 12.07 -4.61 -13.75
CA LYS A 7 13.40 -5.16 -13.48
C LYS A 7 13.92 -4.68 -12.12
N GLU A 8 14.88 -5.41 -11.55
CA GLU A 8 15.54 -4.99 -10.31
C GLU A 8 15.96 -3.52 -10.39
N ASP A 9 15.75 -2.80 -9.28
CA ASP A 9 15.96 -1.35 -9.12
C ASP A 9 15.10 -0.38 -9.97
N GLN A 10 14.21 -0.87 -10.84
CA GLN A 10 13.25 0.00 -11.52
C GLN A 10 12.01 0.27 -10.63
N PRO A 11 11.49 1.52 -10.60
CA PRO A 11 10.25 1.82 -9.91
C PRO A 11 9.04 1.28 -10.68
N ILE A 12 7.97 1.01 -9.96
CA ILE A 12 6.65 0.85 -10.57
C ILE A 12 6.20 2.23 -11.06
N THR A 13 5.73 2.29 -12.30
CA THR A 13 5.03 3.46 -12.83
C THR A 13 3.53 3.21 -12.79
N ILE A 14 2.78 4.16 -12.27
CA ILE A 14 1.32 4.17 -12.20
C ILE A 14 0.81 5.49 -12.80
N GLU A 15 -0.16 5.36 -13.71
CA GLU A 15 -1.05 6.43 -14.20
C GLU A 15 -2.48 5.93 -14.03
N GLN A 16 -3.18 6.43 -13.00
CA GLN A 16 -4.53 6.00 -12.64
C GLN A 16 -5.53 6.29 -13.76
N GLY A 17 -6.41 5.32 -14.03
CA GLY A 17 -7.52 5.46 -14.97
C GLY A 17 -8.70 6.27 -14.39
N ARG A 18 -9.87 6.17 -15.01
CA ARG A 18 -11.10 6.83 -14.53
C ARG A 18 -11.84 5.95 -13.51
N VAL A 19 -11.10 5.49 -12.50
CA VAL A 19 -11.54 4.53 -11.47
C VAL A 19 -11.17 5.08 -10.09
N GLY A 20 -12.00 4.83 -9.07
CA GLY A 20 -11.87 5.36 -7.71
C GLY A 20 -10.87 4.65 -6.81
N ASP A 21 -9.79 4.12 -7.38
CA ASP A 21 -8.83 3.19 -6.74
C ASP A 21 -7.52 3.86 -6.30
N CYS A 22 -7.45 5.20 -6.25
CA CYS A 22 -6.28 5.95 -5.79
C CYS A 22 -5.69 5.41 -4.48
N TYR A 23 -6.55 4.97 -3.56
CA TYR A 23 -6.16 4.38 -2.28
C TYR A 23 -5.36 3.08 -2.43
N LEU A 24 -5.74 2.21 -3.37
CA LEU A 24 -5.04 0.97 -3.70
C LEU A 24 -3.69 1.31 -4.34
N LEU A 25 -3.72 2.18 -5.34
CA LEU A 25 -2.54 2.51 -6.14
C LEU A 25 -1.46 3.22 -5.32
N ALA A 26 -1.83 4.22 -4.51
CA ALA A 26 -0.91 4.89 -3.61
C ALA A 26 -0.36 3.95 -2.54
N ALA A 27 -1.17 3.00 -2.04
CA ALA A 27 -0.69 2.01 -1.08
C ALA A 27 0.30 1.01 -1.72
N ILE A 28 0.04 0.55 -2.95
CA ILE A 28 0.99 -0.30 -3.70
C ILE A 28 2.28 0.47 -3.96
N ASP A 29 2.21 1.74 -4.38
CA ASP A 29 3.38 2.59 -4.57
C ASP A 29 4.18 2.74 -3.27
N CYS A 30 3.52 2.99 -2.13
CA CYS A 30 4.16 2.97 -0.81
C CYS A 30 4.85 1.63 -0.53
N LEU A 31 4.14 0.51 -0.64
CA LEU A 31 4.69 -0.81 -0.35
C LEU A 31 5.88 -1.16 -1.24
N TYR A 32 5.81 -0.89 -2.54
CA TYR A 32 6.89 -1.21 -3.47
C TYR A 32 8.13 -0.35 -3.27
N ASN A 33 7.98 0.86 -2.71
CA ASN A 33 9.09 1.73 -2.34
C ASN A 33 9.68 1.45 -0.95
N SER A 34 9.19 0.44 -0.21
CA SER A 34 9.87 -0.09 0.98
C SER A 34 10.50 -1.45 0.70
N LYS A 35 11.64 -1.75 1.35
CA LYS A 35 12.36 -3.02 1.17
C LYS A 35 11.48 -4.23 1.51
N ASP A 36 10.85 -4.18 2.68
CA ASP A 36 9.98 -5.26 3.16
C ASP A 36 8.66 -5.33 2.37
N GLY A 37 8.10 -4.17 2.00
CA GLY A 37 6.89 -4.11 1.20
C GLY A 37 7.08 -4.68 -0.21
N LYS A 38 8.15 -4.29 -0.91
CA LYS A 38 8.52 -4.84 -2.23
C LYS A 38 8.68 -6.35 -2.18
N LYS A 39 9.42 -6.86 -1.19
CA LYS A 39 9.61 -8.29 -0.99
C LYS A 39 8.29 -9.01 -0.77
N ARG A 40 7.42 -8.46 0.09
CA ARG A 40 6.12 -9.07 0.38
C ARG A 40 5.20 -9.07 -0.84
N LEU A 41 5.07 -7.93 -1.53
CA LEU A 41 4.29 -7.83 -2.76
C LEU A 41 4.76 -8.85 -3.78
N THR A 42 6.08 -8.97 -4.00
CA THR A 42 6.64 -9.92 -4.96
C THR A 42 6.29 -11.37 -4.58
N ASN A 43 6.39 -11.72 -3.31
CA ASN A 43 6.09 -13.06 -2.80
C ASN A 43 4.60 -13.46 -2.87
N MET A 44 3.69 -12.53 -3.14
CA MET A 44 2.28 -12.86 -3.35
C MET A 44 2.04 -13.57 -4.68
N PHE A 45 2.94 -13.42 -5.66
CA PHE A 45 2.73 -13.90 -7.02
C PHE A 45 3.67 -15.06 -7.34
N THR A 46 3.17 -16.03 -8.10
CA THR A 46 3.98 -17.11 -8.68
C THR A 46 3.55 -17.33 -10.12
N GLU A 47 4.50 -17.19 -11.05
CA GLU A 47 4.28 -17.56 -12.45
C GLU A 47 4.42 -19.08 -12.60
N LEU A 48 3.39 -19.70 -13.18
CA LEU A 48 3.32 -21.14 -13.41
C LEU A 48 3.88 -21.48 -14.80
N SER A 49 4.26 -22.75 -15.00
CA SER A 49 4.88 -23.19 -16.26
C SER A 49 3.97 -23.05 -17.49
N ASN A 50 2.66 -23.03 -17.31
CA ASN A 50 1.67 -22.79 -18.36
C ASN A 50 1.44 -21.29 -18.65
N GLY A 51 2.12 -20.40 -17.91
CA GLY A 51 1.97 -18.95 -18.02
C GLY A 51 0.81 -18.36 -17.22
N ASP A 52 0.12 -19.17 -16.42
CA ASP A 52 -0.84 -18.67 -15.43
C ASP A 52 -0.11 -18.01 -14.26
N ILE A 53 -0.83 -17.17 -13.51
CA ILE A 53 -0.30 -16.52 -12.31
C ILE A 53 -1.11 -16.94 -11.09
N GLU A 54 -0.45 -17.54 -10.11
CA GLU A 54 -1.02 -17.81 -8.79
C GLU A 54 -0.79 -16.58 -7.89
N VAL A 55 -1.87 -16.08 -7.28
CA VAL A 55 -1.86 -15.01 -6.28
C VAL A 55 -2.25 -15.59 -4.93
N ARG A 56 -1.40 -15.40 -3.92
CA ARG A 56 -1.61 -15.84 -2.55
C ARG A 56 -1.93 -14.64 -1.66
N ILE A 57 -3.16 -14.59 -1.18
CA ILE A 57 -3.66 -13.57 -0.26
C ILE A 57 -3.79 -14.23 1.11
N GLN A 58 -3.04 -13.72 2.08
CA GLN A 58 -3.07 -14.27 3.44
C GLN A 58 -4.46 -14.05 4.05
N TYR A 59 -4.99 -15.11 4.68
CA TYR A 59 -6.29 -15.06 5.30
C TYR A 59 -6.34 -13.96 6.37
N SER A 60 -7.38 -13.13 6.30
CA SER A 60 -7.61 -12.05 7.25
C SER A 60 -9.10 -11.90 7.51
N LYS A 61 -9.49 -10.99 8.42
CA LYS A 61 -10.91 -10.64 8.58
C LYS A 61 -11.57 -10.19 7.27
N GLN A 62 -10.79 -9.66 6.32
CA GLN A 62 -11.33 -9.23 5.03
C GLN A 62 -11.72 -10.42 4.13
N SER A 63 -11.08 -11.58 4.31
CA SER A 63 -11.37 -12.81 3.54
C SER A 63 -12.81 -13.29 3.73
N GLN A 64 -13.48 -12.92 4.82
CA GLN A 64 -14.90 -13.26 5.04
C GLN A 64 -15.86 -12.67 3.99
N TYR A 65 -15.44 -11.61 3.29
CA TYR A 65 -16.23 -11.00 2.22
C TYR A 65 -15.92 -11.58 0.84
N LEU A 66 -14.89 -12.42 0.73
CA LEU A 66 -14.58 -13.10 -0.51
C LEU A 66 -15.77 -13.95 -0.92
N LYS A 67 -16.16 -13.84 -2.19
CA LYS A 67 -17.23 -14.63 -2.81
C LYS A 67 -16.64 -15.63 -3.80
N PRO A 68 -16.26 -16.85 -3.34
CA PRO A 68 -15.60 -17.83 -4.19
C PRO A 68 -16.35 -18.12 -5.49
N GLU A 69 -17.68 -18.16 -5.45
CA GLU A 69 -18.52 -18.39 -6.62
C GLU A 69 -18.37 -17.31 -7.69
N LYS A 70 -18.13 -16.05 -7.30
CA LYS A 70 -17.88 -14.94 -8.24
C LYS A 70 -16.46 -14.96 -8.78
N VAL A 71 -15.48 -15.35 -7.94
CA VAL A 71 -14.07 -15.54 -8.36
C VAL A 71 -13.99 -16.64 -9.40
N LYS A 72 -14.67 -17.77 -9.14
CA LYS A 72 -14.71 -18.96 -10.00
C LYS A 72 -15.31 -18.75 -11.40
N LEU A 73 -16.02 -17.64 -11.63
CA LEU A 73 -16.50 -17.27 -12.97
C LEU A 73 -15.36 -16.84 -13.91
N LYS A 74 -14.23 -16.39 -13.36
CA LYS A 74 -13.12 -15.81 -14.15
C LYS A 74 -11.75 -16.42 -13.84
N TYR A 75 -11.61 -17.03 -12.67
CA TYR A 75 -10.34 -17.52 -12.14
C TYR A 75 -10.52 -18.89 -11.49
N GLN A 76 -9.44 -19.61 -11.24
CA GLN A 76 -9.49 -20.77 -10.33
C GLN A 76 -9.31 -20.29 -8.89
N TYR A 77 -10.01 -20.94 -7.95
CA TYR A 77 -9.94 -20.60 -6.54
C TYR A 77 -9.81 -21.85 -5.68
N LYS A 78 -8.81 -21.84 -4.80
CA LYS A 78 -8.63 -22.79 -3.70
C LYS A 78 -8.22 -22.00 -2.46
N ASN A 79 -8.42 -22.57 -1.28
CA ASN A 79 -7.92 -22.00 -0.04
C ASN A 79 -7.24 -23.07 0.80
N ASN A 80 -6.40 -22.62 1.72
CA ASN A 80 -5.91 -23.41 2.83
C ASN A 80 -6.10 -22.63 4.13
N ILE A 81 -5.59 -23.16 5.25
CA ILE A 81 -5.74 -22.52 6.56
C ILE A 81 -5.07 -21.14 6.64
N GLU A 82 -4.12 -20.83 5.76
CA GLU A 82 -3.32 -19.60 5.79
C GLU A 82 -3.67 -18.61 4.69
N ASN A 83 -4.21 -19.07 3.54
CA ASN A 83 -4.32 -18.25 2.34
C ASN A 83 -5.57 -18.56 1.50
N ASP A 84 -6.10 -17.50 0.90
CA ASP A 84 -6.91 -17.52 -0.31
C ASP A 84 -5.96 -17.57 -1.52
N ILE A 85 -6.12 -18.56 -2.40
CA ILE A 85 -5.24 -18.77 -3.55
C ILE A 85 -6.06 -18.68 -4.83
N ILE A 86 -5.74 -17.67 -5.64
CA ILE A 86 -6.42 -17.37 -6.90
C ILE A 86 -5.44 -17.60 -8.04
N THR A 87 -5.74 -18.52 -8.95
CA THR A 87 -4.95 -18.72 -10.17
C THR A 87 -5.64 -18.04 -11.33
N ILE A 88 -4.92 -17.13 -11.98
CA ILE A 88 -5.40 -16.33 -13.10
C ILE A 88 -4.88 -16.97 -14.40
N PRO A 89 -5.78 -17.46 -15.27
CA PRO A 89 -5.41 -18.01 -16.56
C PRO A 89 -4.66 -17.01 -17.44
N LYS A 90 -3.70 -17.49 -18.24
CA LYS A 90 -2.90 -16.65 -19.15
C LYS A 90 -3.75 -15.80 -20.10
N ASP A 91 -4.78 -16.36 -20.71
CA ASP A 91 -5.70 -15.63 -21.59
C ASP A 91 -6.43 -14.50 -20.84
N ARG A 92 -6.77 -14.72 -19.58
CA ARG A 92 -7.37 -13.71 -18.71
C ARG A 92 -6.39 -12.59 -18.35
N LEU A 93 -5.10 -12.91 -18.15
CA LEU A 93 -4.04 -11.90 -17.95
C LEU A 93 -3.88 -11.00 -19.17
N GLU A 94 -4.00 -11.55 -20.39
CA GLU A 94 -3.96 -10.75 -21.62
C GLU A 94 -5.16 -9.80 -21.73
N LEU A 95 -6.34 -10.21 -21.28
CA LEU A 95 -7.52 -9.34 -21.21
C LEU A 95 -7.33 -8.22 -20.19
N ILE A 96 -6.82 -8.54 -19.00
CA ILE A 96 -6.49 -7.54 -17.96
C ILE A 96 -5.47 -6.53 -18.49
N ALA A 97 -4.40 -7.00 -19.14
CA ALA A 97 -3.35 -6.14 -19.70
C ALA A 97 -3.82 -5.22 -20.84
N LYS A 98 -4.94 -5.55 -21.50
CA LYS A 98 -5.52 -4.74 -22.59
C LYS A 98 -6.62 -3.79 -22.10
N ASP A 99 -7.13 -3.94 -20.89
CA ASP A 99 -8.21 -3.11 -20.36
C ASP A 99 -7.74 -1.66 -20.14
N GLN A 100 -8.22 -0.74 -20.98
CA GLN A 100 -7.81 0.68 -20.96
C GLN A 100 -8.59 1.51 -19.94
N ARG A 101 -9.54 0.91 -19.20
CA ARG A 101 -10.38 1.64 -18.23
C ARG A 101 -9.66 1.88 -16.90
N GLY A 102 -8.82 0.92 -16.50
CA GLY A 102 -8.08 0.91 -15.25
C GLY A 102 -6.72 1.61 -15.34
N VAL A 103 -5.81 1.22 -14.44
CA VAL A 103 -4.47 1.78 -14.33
C VAL A 103 -3.58 1.44 -15.52
N LYS A 104 -2.80 2.41 -15.99
CA LYS A 104 -1.66 2.16 -16.90
C LYS A 104 -0.38 2.04 -16.08
N THR A 105 0.34 0.94 -16.29
CA THR A 105 1.49 0.60 -15.46
C THR A 105 2.49 -0.30 -16.18
N ASN A 106 3.73 -0.34 -15.67
CA ASN A 106 4.78 -1.26 -16.10
C ASN A 106 4.80 -2.57 -15.28
N SER A 107 3.76 -2.86 -14.47
CA SER A 107 3.67 -4.02 -13.59
C SER A 107 2.34 -4.75 -13.74
N LEU A 108 2.39 -6.02 -14.17
CA LEU A 108 1.21 -6.88 -14.24
C LEU A 108 0.61 -7.15 -12.86
N ALA A 109 1.43 -7.18 -11.80
CA ALA A 109 0.96 -7.34 -10.43
C ALA A 109 0.01 -6.20 -10.00
N VAL A 110 0.28 -4.96 -10.40
CA VAL A 110 -0.60 -3.81 -10.12
C VAL A 110 -1.96 -4.00 -10.81
N LEU A 111 -1.96 -4.38 -12.10
CA LEU A 111 -3.20 -4.66 -12.83
C LEU A 111 -3.99 -5.80 -12.18
N ILE A 112 -3.31 -6.87 -11.78
CA ILE A 112 -3.95 -8.00 -11.10
C ILE A 112 -4.62 -7.54 -9.79
N LEU A 113 -3.94 -6.76 -8.96
CA LEU A 113 -4.50 -6.29 -7.68
C LEU A 113 -5.67 -5.32 -7.87
N GLU A 114 -5.64 -4.47 -8.91
CA GLU A 114 -6.78 -3.62 -9.30
C GLU A 114 -8.01 -4.49 -9.63
N HIS A 115 -7.83 -5.58 -10.39
CA HIS A 115 -8.93 -6.46 -10.74
C HIS A 115 -9.37 -7.43 -9.62
N LEU A 116 -8.47 -7.81 -8.70
CA LEU A 116 -8.76 -8.80 -7.65
C LEU A 116 -9.27 -8.17 -6.35
N SER A 117 -8.77 -6.99 -5.95
CA SER A 117 -9.16 -6.39 -4.67
C SER A 117 -10.68 -6.19 -4.49
N PRO A 118 -11.50 -5.92 -5.53
CA PRO A 118 -12.95 -5.82 -5.41
C PRO A 118 -13.66 -7.10 -4.98
N TYR A 119 -13.05 -8.27 -5.20
CA TYR A 119 -13.62 -9.53 -4.74
C TYR A 119 -13.61 -9.66 -3.22
N PHE A 120 -12.79 -8.84 -2.55
CA PHE A 120 -12.73 -8.74 -1.10
C PHE A 120 -13.59 -7.60 -0.56
N PHE A 121 -14.39 -6.92 -1.38
CA PHE A 121 -15.28 -5.87 -0.90
C PHE A 121 -16.48 -6.41 -0.15
N THR A 122 -17.00 -5.63 0.80
CA THR A 122 -18.20 -5.96 1.58
C THR A 122 -19.44 -6.12 0.70
N VAL A 123 -19.48 -5.43 -0.44
CA VAL A 123 -20.54 -5.50 -1.43
C VAL A 123 -19.96 -5.95 -2.76
N ALA A 124 -20.29 -7.18 -3.16
CA ALA A 124 -19.88 -7.70 -4.46
C ALA A 124 -20.56 -6.96 -5.62
N ARG A 125 -19.82 -6.79 -6.71
CA ARG A 125 -20.25 -6.15 -7.95
C ARG A 125 -19.83 -6.99 -9.15
N GLU A 126 -20.53 -6.83 -10.28
CA GLU A 126 -20.26 -7.60 -11.50
C GLU A 126 -18.98 -7.14 -12.22
N ASP A 127 -18.82 -5.82 -12.33
CA ASP A 127 -17.61 -5.19 -12.86
C ASP A 127 -16.65 -4.89 -11.70
N SER A 128 -15.51 -5.58 -11.68
CA SER A 128 -14.50 -5.42 -10.64
C SER A 128 -13.89 -4.02 -10.67
N LEU A 129 -13.58 -3.46 -11.85
CA LEU A 129 -12.96 -2.15 -11.94
C LEU A 129 -13.91 -1.05 -11.44
N LEU A 130 -15.15 -1.05 -11.92
CA LEU A 130 -16.12 -0.03 -11.50
C LEU A 130 -16.54 -0.17 -10.03
N ALA A 131 -16.33 -1.32 -9.40
CA ALA A 131 -16.60 -1.50 -7.98
C ALA A 131 -15.81 -0.51 -7.10
N HIS A 132 -14.63 -0.08 -7.55
CA HIS A 132 -13.83 0.94 -6.86
C HIS A 132 -14.53 2.31 -6.80
N ASN A 133 -15.49 2.61 -7.65
CA ASN A 133 -16.20 3.90 -7.63
C ASN A 133 -17.24 4.00 -6.50
N HIS A 134 -17.52 2.89 -5.81
CA HIS A 134 -18.47 2.90 -4.71
C HIS A 134 -17.86 3.41 -3.40
N ILE A 135 -18.70 4.03 -2.57
CA ILE A 135 -18.28 4.59 -1.28
C ILE A 135 -18.14 3.47 -0.22
N ILE A 136 -19.00 2.46 -0.28
CA ILE A 136 -19.00 1.33 0.65
C ILE A 136 -18.25 0.16 0.00
N ARG A 137 -16.98 -0.01 0.38
CA ARG A 137 -16.07 -1.01 -0.22
C ARG A 137 -15.53 -2.01 0.81
N TYR A 138 -15.09 -1.54 1.96
CA TYR A 138 -14.41 -2.36 2.97
C TYR A 138 -14.75 -1.86 4.38
N GLU A 139 -14.52 -2.72 5.38
CA GLU A 139 -14.56 -2.30 6.77
C GLU A 139 -13.26 -1.59 7.16
N GLY A 140 -13.35 -0.63 8.08
CA GLY A 140 -12.18 0.10 8.59
C GLY A 140 -11.76 1.24 7.67
N THR A 141 -10.45 1.37 7.41
CA THR A 141 -9.92 2.41 6.52
C THR A 141 -9.22 1.81 5.32
N ASP A 142 -9.03 2.62 4.29
CA ASP A 142 -8.39 2.23 3.05
C ASP A 142 -7.01 1.59 3.27
N ALA A 143 -6.20 2.16 4.17
CA ALA A 143 -4.87 1.64 4.48
C ALA A 143 -4.93 0.26 5.17
N ASP A 144 -5.89 0.06 6.08
CA ASP A 144 -6.08 -1.22 6.77
C ASP A 144 -6.61 -2.30 5.82
N PHE A 145 -7.53 -1.95 4.92
CA PHE A 145 -8.00 -2.86 3.88
C PHE A 145 -6.84 -3.34 3.00
N ILE A 146 -6.03 -2.42 2.48
CA ILE A 146 -4.88 -2.81 1.64
C ILE A 146 -3.86 -3.60 2.44
N ALA A 147 -3.53 -3.18 3.67
CA ALA A 147 -2.61 -3.90 4.54
C ALA A 147 -3.05 -5.37 4.70
N LYS A 148 -4.31 -5.61 5.03
CA LYS A 148 -4.88 -6.97 5.12
C LYS A 148 -4.75 -7.75 3.81
N LEU A 149 -5.08 -7.13 2.68
CA LEU A 149 -5.01 -7.76 1.36
C LEU A 149 -3.59 -8.23 1.01
N VAL A 150 -2.57 -7.45 1.37
CA VAL A 150 -1.17 -7.81 1.11
C VAL A 150 -0.51 -8.55 2.28
N GLY A 151 -1.24 -8.81 3.37
CA GLY A 151 -0.80 -9.44 4.61
C GLY A 151 0.27 -8.64 5.37
N PHE A 152 0.00 -7.36 5.54
CA PHE A 152 0.63 -6.41 6.44
C PHE A 152 -0.39 -5.90 7.47
N GLU A 153 0.08 -5.12 8.44
CA GLU A 153 -0.74 -4.26 9.28
C GLU A 153 -0.55 -2.79 8.89
N ALA A 154 -1.61 -1.99 9.03
CA ALA A 154 -1.52 -0.54 8.90
C ALA A 154 -1.28 0.10 10.28
N GLY A 155 -0.17 0.81 10.44
CA GLY A 155 0.09 1.65 11.60
C GLY A 155 -0.16 3.11 11.28
N TYR A 156 -1.18 3.68 11.91
CA TYR A 156 -1.55 5.08 11.73
C TYR A 156 -0.62 5.99 12.54
N LEU A 157 -0.22 7.10 11.91
CA LEU A 157 0.48 8.20 12.57
C LEU A 157 -0.57 9.21 13.05
N GLU A 158 -0.48 9.63 14.30
CA GLU A 158 -1.53 10.43 14.95
C GLU A 158 -1.56 11.87 14.41
N ASP A 159 -0.40 12.41 14.02
CA ASP A 159 -0.30 13.76 13.49
C ASP A 159 0.86 13.93 12.48
N ILE A 160 0.93 15.13 11.91
CA ILE A 160 1.93 15.53 10.93
C ILE A 160 3.35 15.65 11.51
N ASN A 161 3.50 15.87 12.82
CA ASN A 161 4.81 15.96 13.47
C ASN A 161 5.47 14.58 13.52
N GLN A 162 4.70 13.51 13.73
CA GLN A 162 5.20 12.14 13.63
C GLN A 162 5.69 11.82 12.21
N VAL A 163 5.01 12.34 11.17
CA VAL A 163 5.45 12.19 9.77
C VAL A 163 6.77 12.92 9.54
N ILE A 164 6.88 14.18 9.96
CA ILE A 164 8.12 14.98 9.84
C ILE A 164 9.28 14.27 10.54
N LYS A 165 9.05 13.81 11.77
CA LYS A 165 10.05 13.10 12.56
C LYS A 165 10.49 11.80 11.87
N LEU A 166 9.53 10.98 11.43
CA LEU A 166 9.78 9.74 10.69
C LEU A 166 10.63 10.00 9.45
N LYS A 167 10.26 11.00 8.65
CA LYS A 167 10.99 11.36 7.43
C LYS A 167 12.36 11.99 7.69
N THR A 168 12.59 12.52 8.89
CA THR A 168 13.91 13.02 9.31
C THR A 168 14.84 11.86 9.67
N ILE A 169 14.34 10.86 10.39
CA ILE A 169 15.15 9.74 10.89
C ILE A 169 15.27 8.57 9.91
N ALA A 170 14.26 8.38 9.06
CA ALA A 170 14.17 7.35 8.03
C ALA A 170 13.52 7.94 6.78
N PRO A 171 14.27 8.75 6.01
CA PRO A 171 13.72 9.49 4.86
C PRO A 171 13.11 8.59 3.79
N HIS A 172 13.61 7.36 3.67
CA HIS A 172 13.14 6.37 2.69
C HIS A 172 11.86 5.64 3.11
N GLU A 173 11.41 5.76 4.37
CA GLU A 173 10.20 5.06 4.80
C GLU A 173 8.97 5.69 4.11
N PRO A 174 8.22 4.95 3.29
CA PRO A 174 7.08 5.49 2.58
C PRO A 174 5.92 5.72 3.55
N VAL A 175 5.30 6.90 3.46
CA VAL A 175 4.12 7.24 4.26
C VAL A 175 2.94 7.41 3.33
N TYR A 176 1.91 6.59 3.54
CA TYR A 176 0.62 6.73 2.88
C TYR A 176 -0.13 7.90 3.49
N LEU A 177 -0.67 8.76 2.64
CA LEU A 177 -1.38 9.98 3.00
C LEU A 177 -2.72 10.01 2.29
N THR A 178 -3.80 10.20 3.04
CA THR A 178 -5.07 10.64 2.44
C THR A 178 -5.41 12.01 2.94
N LEU A 179 -5.91 12.86 2.05
CA LEU A 179 -6.34 14.21 2.41
C LEU A 179 -7.45 14.66 1.48
N ASP A 180 -8.10 15.74 1.87
CA ASP A 180 -9.06 16.43 1.05
C ASP A 180 -8.36 17.09 -0.14
N TYR A 181 -8.79 16.76 -1.35
CA TYR A 181 -8.03 17.03 -2.56
C TYR A 181 -8.90 17.56 -3.70
N GLY A 182 -8.27 18.19 -4.68
CA GLY A 182 -8.92 18.74 -5.87
C GLY A 182 -9.15 20.25 -5.76
N GLN A 183 -10.04 20.78 -6.60
CA GLN A 183 -10.40 22.20 -6.54
C GLN A 183 -11.41 22.44 -5.41
N GLN A 184 -11.21 23.54 -4.70
CA GLN A 184 -12.20 24.03 -3.74
C GLN A 184 -13.43 24.56 -4.49
N ASP A 185 -14.60 24.35 -3.92
CA ASP A 185 -15.81 25.03 -4.39
C ASP A 185 -15.79 26.54 -4.03
N ARG A 186 -16.87 27.25 -4.39
CA ARG A 186 -17.04 28.68 -4.07
C ARG A 186 -17.01 29.00 -2.57
N ARG A 187 -17.12 28.00 -1.70
CA ARG A 187 -17.09 28.12 -0.24
C ARG A 187 -15.74 27.70 0.35
N GLY A 188 -14.74 27.40 -0.47
CA GLY A 188 -13.43 26.95 -0.01
C GLY A 188 -13.40 25.48 0.42
N VAL A 189 -14.42 24.68 0.09
CA VAL A 189 -14.55 23.29 0.54
C VAL A 189 -14.08 22.32 -0.54
N TYR A 190 -13.26 21.35 -0.13
CA TYR A 190 -12.89 20.19 -0.94
C TYR A 190 -13.96 19.10 -0.81
N HIS A 191 -14.35 18.50 -1.94
CA HIS A 191 -15.46 17.51 -1.99
C HIS A 191 -15.00 16.07 -2.17
N SER A 192 -13.70 15.83 -2.28
CA SER A 192 -13.16 14.49 -2.53
C SER A 192 -11.94 14.24 -1.67
N ARG A 193 -11.78 12.98 -1.27
CA ARG A 193 -10.54 12.49 -0.66
C ARG A 193 -9.70 11.82 -1.71
N HIS A 194 -8.39 12.03 -1.62
CA HIS A 194 -7.41 11.42 -2.52
C HIS A 194 -6.24 10.86 -1.72
N ALA A 195 -5.66 9.79 -2.23
CA ALA A 195 -4.53 9.11 -1.63
C ALA A 195 -3.24 9.44 -2.38
N LEU A 196 -2.16 9.64 -1.63
CA LEU A 196 -0.85 10.07 -2.08
C LEU A 196 0.22 9.30 -1.30
N ARG A 197 1.43 9.21 -1.83
CA ARG A 197 2.61 8.84 -1.05
C ARG A 197 3.39 10.09 -0.67
N VAL A 198 3.78 10.22 0.59
CA VAL A 198 4.80 11.21 0.99
C VAL A 198 6.16 10.64 0.65
N ASP A 199 6.82 11.24 -0.34
CA ASP A 199 8.16 10.86 -0.77
C ASP A 199 9.20 11.46 0.17
N LYS A 200 9.16 12.78 0.36
CA LYS A 200 10.14 13.54 1.14
C LYS A 200 9.47 14.63 1.97
N VAL A 201 10.10 14.95 3.10
CA VAL A 201 9.77 16.14 3.90
C VAL A 201 11.06 16.90 4.17
N THR A 202 11.10 18.17 3.81
CA THR A 202 12.29 19.03 3.97
C THR A 202 11.94 20.30 4.74
N PRO A 203 12.82 20.77 5.64
CA PRO A 203 12.66 22.08 6.25
C PRO A 203 12.58 23.18 5.18
N ASN A 204 11.67 24.14 5.36
CA ASN A 204 11.55 25.29 4.48
C ASN A 204 12.37 26.46 5.07
N PRO A 205 13.48 26.88 4.44
CA PRO A 205 14.33 27.94 4.98
C PRO A 205 13.66 29.32 4.99
N LYS A 206 12.57 29.51 4.24
CA LYS A 206 11.85 30.79 4.15
C LYS A 206 10.85 31.01 5.28
N THR A 207 10.48 29.95 6.01
CA THR A 207 9.46 30.00 7.06
C THR A 207 9.99 29.30 8.30
N PRO A 208 10.28 30.00 9.41
CA PRO A 208 10.71 29.36 10.65
C PRO A 208 9.72 28.27 11.10
N GLY A 209 10.22 27.05 11.31
CA GLY A 209 9.39 25.87 11.65
C GLY A 209 8.54 25.33 10.49
N GLY A 210 8.68 25.88 9.28
CA GLY A 210 7.99 25.43 8.08
C GLY A 210 8.64 24.19 7.47
N TYR A 211 7.84 23.39 6.79
CA TYR A 211 8.27 22.21 6.03
C TYR A 211 7.59 22.18 4.67
N GLU A 212 8.26 21.59 3.70
CA GLU A 212 7.75 21.25 2.38
C GLU A 212 7.67 19.73 2.24
N PHE A 213 6.56 19.27 1.68
CA PHE A 213 6.23 17.87 1.45
C PHE A 213 6.29 17.60 -0.05
N SER A 214 7.13 16.65 -0.45
CA SER A 214 7.11 16.07 -1.80
C SER A 214 6.13 14.90 -1.80
N LEU A 215 5.10 15.01 -2.62
CA LEU A 215 3.96 14.09 -2.70
C LEU A 215 3.93 13.42 -4.07
N VAL A 216 3.81 12.10 -4.09
CA VAL A 216 3.68 11.32 -5.32
C VAL A 216 2.21 10.96 -5.50
N ASN A 217 1.66 11.37 -6.64
CA ASN A 217 0.24 11.21 -6.95
C ASN A 217 0.00 9.99 -7.84
N PRO A 218 -0.87 9.04 -7.48
CA PRO A 218 -1.18 7.89 -8.33
C PRO A 218 -1.86 8.27 -9.66
N TRP A 219 -2.36 9.50 -9.83
CA TRP A 219 -2.75 9.99 -11.16
C TRP A 219 -1.59 9.93 -12.15
N ASN A 220 -0.38 10.23 -11.70
CA ASN A 220 0.85 9.98 -12.43
C ASN A 220 2.05 10.01 -11.47
N THR A 221 2.54 8.83 -11.11
CA THR A 221 3.67 8.66 -10.18
C THR A 221 5.00 9.25 -10.67
N LYS A 222 5.09 9.66 -11.94
CA LYS A 222 6.26 10.37 -12.47
C LYS A 222 6.26 11.87 -12.13
N ILE A 223 5.14 12.38 -11.64
CA ILE A 223 4.98 13.78 -11.25
C ILE A 223 5.02 13.87 -9.72
N ILE A 224 5.92 14.70 -9.21
CA ILE A 224 6.02 15.03 -7.80
C ILE A 224 5.35 16.38 -7.57
N GLU A 225 4.36 16.39 -6.68
CA GLU A 225 3.70 17.60 -6.20
C GLU A 225 4.41 18.10 -4.94
N THR A 226 4.40 19.42 -4.73
CA THR A 226 4.95 20.05 -3.53
C THR A 226 3.84 20.71 -2.73
N GLY A 227 3.75 20.41 -1.44
CA GLY A 227 2.80 21.05 -0.51
C GLY A 227 3.52 21.59 0.72
N ASN A 228 3.16 22.78 1.18
CA ASN A 228 3.69 23.31 2.44
C ASN A 228 2.90 22.76 3.65
N LEU A 229 3.56 22.74 4.82
CA LEU A 229 3.00 22.23 6.07
C LEU A 229 1.60 22.76 6.40
N GLU A 230 1.38 24.06 6.28
CA GLU A 230 0.13 24.71 6.68
C GLU A 230 -1.03 24.36 5.74
N ASP A 231 -0.76 24.21 4.45
CA ASP A 231 -1.75 23.73 3.49
C ASP A 231 -2.13 22.26 3.75
N ILE A 232 -1.15 21.38 3.97
CA ILE A 232 -1.41 19.96 4.26
C ILE A 232 -2.25 19.80 5.53
N LYS A 233 -1.98 20.56 6.59
CA LYS A 233 -2.78 20.55 7.83
C LYS A 233 -4.25 20.88 7.59
N LYS A 234 -4.54 21.85 6.73
CA LYS A 234 -5.93 22.30 6.45
C LYS A 234 -6.76 21.27 5.70
N ARG A 235 -6.12 20.32 5.00
CA ARG A 235 -6.78 19.32 4.16
C ARG A 235 -7.17 18.03 4.90
N ARG A 236 -7.36 18.11 6.23
CA ARG A 236 -7.77 16.97 7.10
C ARG A 236 -7.00 15.67 6.78
N PRO A 237 -5.67 15.68 6.88
CA PRO A 237 -4.85 14.57 6.46
C PRO A 237 -4.97 13.37 7.41
N LYS A 238 -4.82 12.17 6.87
CA LYS A 238 -4.63 10.92 7.64
C LYS A 238 -3.41 10.20 7.09
N TYR A 239 -2.58 9.70 7.99
CA TYR A 239 -1.29 9.08 7.65
C TYR A 239 -1.25 7.63 8.11
N ALA A 240 -0.65 6.78 7.29
CA ALA A 240 -0.39 5.39 7.63
C ALA A 240 0.95 4.94 7.08
N CYS A 241 1.55 3.97 7.75
CA CYS A 241 2.65 3.17 7.23
C CYS A 241 2.26 1.69 7.31
N PHE A 242 2.96 0.86 6.54
CA PHE A 242 2.69 -0.57 6.45
C PHE A 242 3.78 -1.37 7.15
N TYR A 243 3.40 -2.23 8.10
CA TYR A 243 4.34 -2.96 8.95
C TYR A 243 3.99 -4.43 9.03
N LYS A 244 5.02 -5.29 9.03
CA LYS A 244 4.82 -6.75 8.97
C LYS A 244 4.00 -7.31 10.13
N ASN A 245 4.10 -6.69 11.30
CA ASN A 245 3.32 -7.02 12.49
C ASN A 245 3.33 -5.87 13.50
N GLN A 246 2.46 -5.96 14.50
CA GLN A 246 2.30 -4.97 15.56
C GLN A 246 3.59 -4.70 16.36
N ALA A 247 4.51 -5.67 16.48
CA ALA A 247 5.79 -5.47 17.16
C ALA A 247 6.70 -4.46 16.42
N CYS A 248 6.57 -4.35 15.10
CA CYS A 248 7.28 -3.36 14.30
C CYS A 248 6.67 -1.95 14.42
N ARG A 249 5.43 -1.83 14.92
CA ARG A 249 4.71 -0.55 15.11
C ARG A 249 5.28 0.31 16.25
N TYR A 250 5.95 -0.31 17.22
CA TYR A 250 6.41 0.36 18.46
C TYR A 250 7.54 1.39 18.25
N LEU A 251 8.21 1.40 17.10
CA LEU A 251 9.33 2.30 16.81
C LEU A 251 8.90 3.74 16.52
N VAL A 252 7.64 3.97 16.15
CA VAL A 252 7.09 5.33 15.93
C VAL A 252 6.75 6.01 17.26
N LYS A 253 6.17 5.28 18.23
CA LYS A 253 5.72 5.83 19.52
C LYS A 253 6.86 6.25 20.46
N ASN A 254 8.02 5.59 20.39
CA ASN A 254 9.12 5.78 21.36
C ASN A 254 10.31 6.59 20.84
N SER A 255 10.18 7.28 19.71
CA SER A 255 11.24 8.10 19.11
C SER A 255 11.66 9.31 19.98
N GLY A 256 11.19 9.44 21.22
CA GLY A 256 11.53 10.49 22.19
C GLY A 256 12.89 10.32 22.89
N THR A 257 13.65 9.25 22.62
CA THR A 257 15.01 9.10 23.16
C THR A 257 16.06 9.33 22.07
N SER A 258 17.15 10.01 22.43
CA SER A 258 18.24 10.51 21.57
C SER A 258 19.08 9.45 20.84
N LYS A 259 18.63 8.20 20.81
CA LYS A 259 19.26 7.15 20.03
C LYS A 259 18.58 7.05 18.68
N SER A 260 19.37 7.06 17.61
CA SER A 260 18.94 6.81 16.24
C SER A 260 17.92 5.66 16.24
N PRO A 261 16.73 5.85 15.67
CA PRO A 261 15.74 4.79 15.64
C PRO A 261 16.26 3.72 14.70
N GLU A 262 16.74 2.63 15.30
CA GLU A 262 17.00 1.40 14.58
C GLU A 262 15.63 0.89 14.09
N PHE A 263 15.38 1.01 12.79
CA PHE A 263 14.35 0.25 12.10
C PHE A 263 14.79 -1.21 11.99
N THR A 264 15.06 -1.84 13.14
CA THR A 264 15.33 -3.26 13.23
C THR A 264 14.01 -3.94 13.52
N CYS A 265 13.48 -4.63 12.51
CA CYS A 265 12.48 -5.66 12.72
C CYS A 265 12.98 -6.57 13.86
N GLN A 266 12.21 -6.74 14.93
CA GLN A 266 12.61 -7.47 16.16
C GLN A 266 13.14 -8.90 15.93
N ARG A 267 13.02 -9.44 14.70
CA ARG A 267 13.62 -10.72 14.32
C ARG A 267 15.13 -10.76 14.55
N ASP A 268 15.84 -9.64 14.43
CA ASP A 268 17.29 -9.58 14.64
C ASP A 268 17.69 -9.59 16.13
N ARG A 269 16.79 -9.15 17.03
CA ARG A 269 17.01 -9.27 18.48
C ARG A 269 16.72 -10.66 19.03
N LEU A 270 15.77 -11.40 18.44
CA LEU A 270 15.49 -12.78 18.84
C LEU A 270 16.60 -13.76 18.40
N LYS A 271 17.29 -13.49 17.28
CA LYS A 271 18.50 -14.25 16.89
C LYS A 271 19.73 -13.89 17.72
N ALA A 272 19.85 -12.65 18.19
CA ALA A 272 20.93 -12.26 19.11
C ALA A 272 20.75 -12.85 20.52
N ALA A 273 19.51 -13.05 20.96
CA ALA A 273 19.21 -13.66 22.26
C ALA A 273 19.43 -15.19 22.29
N SER A 274 19.42 -15.87 21.14
CA SER A 274 19.73 -17.31 21.06
C SER A 274 21.23 -17.64 21.01
N VAL A 275 22.11 -16.64 21.02
CA VAL A 275 23.58 -16.82 21.02
C VAL A 275 24.22 -16.48 22.38
N LEU A 276 23.42 -16.11 23.39
CA LEU A 276 23.91 -15.66 24.70
C LEU A 276 23.63 -16.57 25.90
N PHE A 277 23.21 -17.81 25.68
CA PHE A 277 23.33 -18.86 26.70
C PHE A 277 24.45 -19.82 26.31
N PRO A 278 25.66 -19.71 26.91
CA PRO A 278 26.49 -20.89 27.02
C PRO A 278 25.74 -21.85 27.94
N ALA A 279 25.45 -23.04 27.44
CA ALA A 279 25.18 -24.18 28.28
C ALA A 279 26.37 -24.35 29.24
N ARG A 280 26.21 -23.90 30.49
CA ARG A 280 27.02 -24.36 31.60
C ARG A 280 26.21 -25.40 32.35
N LEU A 281 26.61 -26.65 32.10
CA LEU A 281 26.74 -27.75 33.05
C LEU A 281 26.24 -27.44 34.48
N LEU A 282 25.22 -28.17 34.92
CA LEU A 282 25.32 -29.29 35.86
C LEU A 282 24.11 -30.22 35.68
#